data_AF-A0A813IQZ8-F1
#
_entry.id   AF-A0A813IQZ8-F1
#
_cell.length_a   1.000
_cell.length_b   1.000
_cell.length_c   1.000
_cell.angle_alpha   90.00
_cell.angle_beta   90.00
_cell.angle_gamma   90.00
#
_symmetry.space_group_name_H-M   'P 1'
#
loop_
_entity.id
_entity.type
_entity.pdbx_description
1 polymer ?
#
loop_
_entity_poly.entity_id
_entity_poly.type
_entity_poly.pdbx_seq_one_letter_code
_entity_poly.pdbx_strand_id
1 'polypeptide(L)'
;FAKTASKTLLPEQLSSAAAKLDEYTRDFVKTVPFKGSGSGSKGEMFEQFGFYYVGPIDGHNMETLVEVMANIRRQHEEGTLQKPVLLHIKTKKGNGYEPAQQASDKLHAVKPKFNVPKVVDPNEPPKLIKPALTTVFAKALVREA
;
A
#
# COMPACT_ATOMS: atom_id res chain seq x y z
N PHE A 1 26.84 -24.69 14.49
CA PHE A 1 26.99 -25.45 15.74
C PHE A 1 26.17 -24.92 16.92
N ALA A 2 25.77 -23.64 16.98
CA ALA A 2 24.96 -23.11 18.10
C ALA A 2 23.43 -23.21 17.96
N LYS A 3 22.87 -23.51 16.78
CA LYS A 3 21.41 -23.53 16.55
C LYS A 3 20.71 -24.86 16.94
N THR A 4 21.46 -25.94 17.17
CA THR A 4 20.89 -27.27 17.47
C THR A 4 20.84 -27.57 18.97
N ALA A 5 21.63 -26.87 19.79
CA ALA A 5 21.76 -27.15 21.23
C ALA A 5 20.61 -26.59 22.07
N SER A 6 19.82 -25.63 21.55
CA SER A 6 18.81 -24.93 22.35
C SER A 6 17.47 -25.67 22.47
N LYS A 7 17.20 -26.65 21.60
CA LYS A 7 15.92 -27.38 21.57
C LYS A 7 15.85 -28.55 22.57
N THR A 8 16.98 -28.99 23.10
CA THR A 8 17.07 -30.22 23.93
C THR A 8 17.44 -29.93 25.38
N LEU A 9 17.90 -28.72 25.71
CA LEU A 9 18.51 -28.42 27.00
C LEU A 9 17.64 -27.62 27.98
N LEU A 10 16.47 -27.14 27.56
CA LEU A 10 15.58 -26.35 28.41
C LEU A 10 14.39 -27.22 28.88
N PRO A 11 14.16 -27.36 30.20
CA PRO A 11 12.97 -28.01 30.74
C PRO A 11 11.69 -27.47 30.11
N GLU A 12 10.68 -28.32 29.87
CA GLU A 12 9.42 -27.94 29.22
C GLU A 12 8.72 -26.74 29.90
N GLN A 13 8.89 -26.63 31.22
CA GLN A 13 8.38 -25.51 32.02
C GLN A 13 9.08 -24.17 31.73
N LEU A 14 10.36 -24.20 31.38
CA LEU A 14 11.13 -23.02 30.96
C LEU A 14 10.85 -22.66 29.50
N SER A 15 10.57 -23.64 28.64
CA SER A 15 10.15 -23.37 27.25
C SER A 15 8.76 -22.74 27.19
N SER A 16 7.81 -23.21 27.99
CA SER A 16 6.46 -22.63 28.08
C SER A 16 6.46 -21.28 28.80
N ALA A 17 7.33 -21.07 29.79
CA ALA A 17 7.54 -19.75 30.39
C ALA A 17 8.19 -18.76 29.41
N ALA A 18 9.15 -19.20 28.60
CA ALA A 18 9.75 -18.38 27.54
C ALA A 18 8.72 -18.05 26.45
N ALA A 19 7.88 -19.00 26.04
CA ALA A 19 6.82 -18.76 25.06
C ALA A 19 5.75 -17.80 25.58
N LYS A 20 5.35 -17.93 26.86
CA LYS A 20 4.45 -16.98 27.52
C LYS A 20 5.09 -15.60 27.69
N LEU A 21 6.39 -15.55 27.96
CA LEU A 21 7.13 -14.29 28.04
C LEU A 21 7.20 -13.61 26.68
N ASP A 22 7.37 -14.37 25.59
CA ASP A 22 7.33 -13.90 24.19
C ASP A 22 5.92 -13.38 23.81
N GLU A 23 4.87 -14.05 24.31
CA GLU A 23 3.47 -13.62 24.15
C GLU A 23 3.18 -12.32 24.94
N TYR A 24 3.64 -12.23 26.19
CA TYR A 24 3.53 -11.02 27.01
C TYR A 24 4.41 -9.88 26.49
N THR A 25 5.60 -10.16 25.97
CA THR A 25 6.45 -9.12 25.34
C THR A 25 5.90 -8.69 23.99
N ARG A 26 5.16 -9.53 23.25
CA ARG A 26 4.41 -9.06 22.07
C ARG A 26 3.30 -8.09 22.44
N ASP A 27 2.54 -8.36 23.49
CA ASP A 27 1.52 -7.43 23.97
C ASP A 27 2.13 -6.15 24.59
N PHE A 28 3.33 -6.27 25.17
CA PHE A 28 4.10 -5.12 25.63
C PHE A 28 4.68 -4.31 24.46
N VAL A 29 5.21 -4.94 23.42
CA VAL A 29 5.71 -4.27 22.19
C VAL A 29 4.58 -3.62 21.39
N LYS A 30 3.33 -4.10 21.50
CA LYS A 30 2.15 -3.37 21.01
C LYS A 30 1.87 -2.09 21.80
N THR A 31 2.23 -2.04 23.08
CA THR A 31 1.94 -0.91 23.99
C THR A 31 3.12 0.05 24.17
N VAL A 32 4.37 -0.35 23.88
CA VAL A 32 5.47 0.60 23.69
C VAL A 32 5.33 1.20 22.30
N PRO A 33 5.14 2.52 22.15
CA PRO A 33 4.91 3.12 20.85
C PRO A 33 6.20 3.09 20.03
N PHE A 34 6.42 2.02 19.26
CA PHE A 34 7.00 2.20 17.94
C PHE A 34 6.02 3.10 17.20
N LYS A 35 6.44 4.34 16.94
CA LYS A 35 5.68 5.38 16.26
C LYS A 35 5.30 4.87 14.86
N GLY A 36 4.18 4.15 14.79
CA GLY A 36 3.78 3.30 13.68
C GLY A 36 2.57 2.40 13.98
N SER A 37 2.26 2.15 15.25
CA SER A 37 0.95 1.64 15.67
C SER A 37 -0.10 2.75 15.50
N GLY A 38 -0.81 2.72 14.37
CA GLY A 38 -1.90 3.64 14.07
C GLY A 38 -3.07 3.42 15.02
N SER A 39 -3.15 4.23 16.07
CA SER A 39 -4.34 4.40 16.92
C SER A 39 -5.51 4.90 16.06
N GLY A 40 -6.25 3.97 15.48
CA GLY A 40 -7.44 4.18 14.68
C GLY A 40 -7.91 2.84 14.16
N SER A 41 -9.17 2.50 14.43
CA SER A 41 -9.88 1.23 14.16
C SER A 41 -9.60 0.51 12.82
N LYS A 42 -8.99 1.17 11.84
CA LYS A 42 -8.60 0.59 10.54
C LYS A 42 -7.33 -0.26 10.59
N GLY A 43 -6.34 0.09 11.42
CA GLY A 43 -5.12 -0.74 11.55
C GLY A 43 -5.42 -2.08 12.20
N GLU A 44 -6.25 -2.04 13.24
CA GLU A 44 -6.69 -3.19 14.03
C GLU A 44 -7.46 -4.23 13.19
N MET A 45 -8.27 -3.79 12.22
CA MET A 45 -9.01 -4.69 11.32
C MET A 45 -8.07 -5.61 10.52
N PHE A 46 -6.95 -5.09 10.02
CA PHE A 46 -6.01 -5.90 9.23
C PHE A 46 -5.19 -6.84 10.10
N GLU A 47 -4.89 -6.44 11.34
CA GLU A 47 -4.26 -7.33 12.31
C GLU A 47 -5.17 -8.50 12.69
N GLN A 48 -6.49 -8.26 12.79
CA GLN A 48 -7.48 -9.31 13.02
C GLN A 48 -7.56 -10.32 11.86
N PHE A 49 -7.30 -9.90 10.62
CA PHE A 49 -7.16 -10.81 9.48
C PHE A 49 -5.81 -11.53 9.42
N GLY A 50 -4.94 -11.34 10.41
CA GLY A 50 -3.65 -12.02 10.52
C GLY A 50 -2.49 -11.30 9.83
N PHE A 51 -2.69 -10.08 9.32
CA PHE A 51 -1.58 -9.28 8.77
C PHE A 51 -0.76 -8.62 9.89
N TYR A 52 0.52 -8.40 9.62
CA TYR A 52 1.32 -7.43 10.34
C TYR A 52 1.16 -6.07 9.64
N TYR A 53 0.51 -5.13 10.32
CA TYR A 53 0.17 -3.83 9.75
C TYR A 53 1.29 -2.81 10.00
N VAL A 54 1.70 -2.07 8.96
CA VAL A 54 2.71 -1.01 9.05
C VAL A 54 2.18 0.25 8.36
N GLY A 55 2.06 1.36 9.09
CA GLY A 55 1.73 2.68 8.52
C GLY A 55 0.57 3.39 9.21
N PRO A 56 -0.02 4.44 8.60
CA PRO A 56 0.26 4.97 7.27
C PRO A 56 1.58 5.74 7.18
N ILE A 57 2.34 5.55 6.10
CA ILE A 57 3.62 6.22 5.82
C ILE A 57 3.47 7.19 4.63
N ASP A 58 4.22 8.30 4.64
CA ASP A 58 4.32 9.18 3.47
C ASP A 58 5.07 8.49 2.32
N GLY A 59 4.36 8.30 1.20
CA GLY A 59 4.87 7.64 0.01
C GLY A 59 5.82 8.48 -0.83
N HIS A 60 6.05 9.75 -0.48
CA HIS A 60 7.01 10.62 -1.17
C HIS A 60 8.32 10.80 -0.42
N ASN A 61 8.46 10.20 0.76
CA ASN A 61 9.73 10.16 1.49
C ASN A 61 10.46 8.83 1.19
N MET A 62 11.37 8.88 0.20
CA MET A 62 12.11 7.70 -0.24
C MET A 62 13.02 7.12 0.83
N GLU A 63 13.64 7.96 1.67
CA GLU A 63 14.54 7.52 2.73
C GLU A 63 13.79 6.65 3.75
N THR A 64 12.65 7.15 4.25
CA THR A 64 11.80 6.40 5.16
C THR A 64 11.26 5.11 4.54
N LEU A 65 10.85 5.14 3.27
CA LEU A 65 10.34 3.94 2.59
C LEU A 65 11.41 2.84 2.48
N VAL A 66 12.64 3.21 2.10
CA VAL A 66 13.74 2.26 1.98
C VAL A 66 14.07 1.64 3.33
N GLU A 67 14.17 2.45 4.39
CA GLU A 67 14.44 1.95 5.74
C GLU A 67 13.36 0.99 6.24
N VAL A 68 12.10 1.36 6.06
CA VAL A 68 10.96 0.53 6.50
C VAL A 68 10.92 -0.79 5.74
N MET A 69 11.08 -0.76 4.42
CA MET A 69 11.10 -1.98 3.60
C MET A 69 12.31 -2.87 3.92
N ALA A 70 13.48 -2.28 4.16
CA ALA A 70 14.68 -3.01 4.57
C ALA A 70 14.49 -3.71 5.92
N ASN A 71 13.88 -3.02 6.89
CA ASN A 71 13.56 -3.60 8.20
C ASN A 71 12.55 -4.74 8.10
N ILE A 72 11.48 -4.57 7.32
CA ILE A 72 10.49 -5.63 7.08
C ILE A 72 11.17 -6.87 6.46
N ARG A 73 11.97 -6.66 5.42
CA ARG A 73 12.71 -7.74 4.74
C ARG A 73 13.62 -8.47 5.72
N ARG A 74 14.42 -7.73 6.49
CA ARG A 74 15.36 -8.30 7.47
C ARG A 74 14.64 -9.16 8.52
N GLN A 75 13.54 -8.66 9.09
CA GLN A 75 12.76 -9.44 10.07
C GLN A 75 12.17 -10.72 9.47
N HIS A 76 11.78 -10.68 8.20
CA HIS A 76 11.29 -11.85 7.49
C HIS A 76 12.41 -12.87 7.21
N GLU A 77 13.61 -12.41 6.81
CA GLU A 77 14.81 -13.25 6.59
C GLU A 77 15.31 -13.88 7.90
N GLU A 78 15.27 -13.14 9.01
CA GLU A 78 15.65 -13.61 10.34
C GLU A 78 14.60 -14.56 10.96
N GLY A 79 13.41 -14.68 10.36
CA GLY A 79 12.31 -15.51 10.84
C GLY A 79 11.58 -14.95 12.08
N THR A 80 11.89 -13.71 12.47
CA THR A 80 11.23 -13.00 13.58
C THR A 80 9.86 -12.47 13.18
N LEU A 81 9.64 -12.22 11.88
CA LEU A 81 8.35 -11.87 11.30
C LEU A 81 7.89 -12.94 10.31
N GLN A 82 6.88 -13.73 10.71
CA GLN A 82 6.33 -14.83 9.90
C GLN A 82 4.92 -14.56 9.38
N LYS A 83 4.37 -13.38 9.66
CA LYS A 83 3.03 -12.97 9.22
C LYS A 83 3.11 -12.24 7.88
N PRO A 84 2.08 -12.34 7.02
CA PRO A 84 1.94 -11.47 5.85
C PRO A 84 1.94 -10.00 6.27
N VAL A 85 2.67 -9.14 5.56
CA VAL A 85 2.82 -7.72 5.93
C VAL A 85 1.94 -6.85 5.05
N LEU A 86 1.19 -5.94 5.66
CA LEU A 86 0.44 -4.90 4.98
C LEU A 86 1.09 -3.54 5.26
N LEU A 87 1.79 -3.00 4.26
CA LEU A 87 2.39 -1.68 4.31
C LEU A 87 1.44 -0.64 3.70
N HIS A 88 0.91 0.26 4.53
CA HIS A 88 -0.02 1.31 4.12
C HIS A 88 0.75 2.60 3.78
N ILE A 89 0.75 2.95 2.49
CA ILE A 89 1.46 4.12 1.97
C ILE A 89 0.46 5.16 1.46
N LYS A 90 0.64 6.42 1.87
CA LYS A 90 -0.14 7.58 1.40
C LYS A 90 0.63 8.28 0.28
N THR A 91 0.03 8.36 -0.92
CA THR A 91 0.62 9.06 -2.06
C THR A 91 -0.29 10.21 -2.53
N LYS A 92 0.23 11.04 -3.43
CA LYS A 92 -0.48 12.15 -4.07
C LYS A 92 -0.63 11.78 -5.54
N LYS A 93 -1.87 11.68 -6.01
CA LYS A 93 -2.16 11.33 -7.41
C LYS A 93 -1.58 12.39 -8.34
N GLY A 94 -0.85 11.96 -9.36
CA GLY A 94 -0.22 12.87 -10.34
C GLY A 94 1.08 13.53 -9.88
N ASN A 95 1.61 13.21 -8.68
CA ASN A 95 2.88 13.78 -8.24
C ASN A 95 3.99 13.57 -9.29
N GLY A 96 4.73 14.63 -9.62
CA GLY A 96 5.76 14.60 -10.66
C GLY A 96 5.27 14.89 -12.09
N TYR A 97 3.96 15.01 -12.35
CA TYR A 97 3.41 15.43 -13.65
C TYR A 97 2.38 16.55 -13.48
N GLU A 98 2.77 17.79 -13.77
CA GLU A 98 1.98 19.00 -13.49
C GLU A 98 0.54 18.96 -14.05
N PRO A 99 0.28 18.50 -15.29
CA PRO A 99 -1.10 18.35 -15.78
C PRO A 99 -1.94 17.34 -14.98
N ALA A 100 -1.34 16.31 -14.38
CA ALA A 100 -2.06 15.36 -13.51
C ALA A 100 -2.32 15.90 -12.12
N GLN A 101 -1.47 16.78 -11.61
CA GLN A 101 -1.67 17.39 -10.29
C GLN A 101 -2.88 18.32 -10.29
N GLN A 102 -3.09 19.07 -11.38
CA GLN A 102 -4.23 19.98 -11.53
C GLN A 102 -5.55 19.28 -11.89
N ALA A 103 -5.49 18.00 -12.32
CA ALA A 103 -6.66 17.27 -12.80
C ALA A 103 -6.69 15.83 -12.25
N SER A 104 -6.74 15.70 -10.92
CA SER A 104 -6.77 14.42 -10.20
C SER A 104 -7.78 13.42 -10.79
N ASP A 105 -8.91 13.91 -11.29
CA ASP A 105 -10.02 13.06 -11.71
C ASP A 105 -10.01 12.79 -13.22
N LYS A 106 -9.30 13.61 -14.01
CA LYS A 106 -9.37 13.56 -15.48
C LYS A 106 -8.28 12.73 -16.12
N LEU A 107 -7.21 12.38 -15.40
CA LEU A 107 -6.06 11.68 -15.99
C LEU A 107 -5.94 10.19 -15.60
N HIS A 108 -7.02 9.56 -15.10
CA HIS A 108 -7.02 8.10 -14.97
C HIS A 108 -7.28 7.46 -16.35
N ALA A 109 -6.31 6.69 -16.87
CA ALA A 109 -6.40 6.02 -18.17
C ALA A 109 -6.66 6.95 -19.37
N VAL A 110 -6.20 8.20 -19.33
CA VAL A 110 -6.22 9.08 -20.50
C VAL A 110 -5.36 8.50 -21.60
N LYS A 111 -5.94 8.38 -22.81
CA LYS A 111 -5.13 8.21 -24.02
C LYS A 111 -4.12 9.35 -24.03
N PRO A 112 -2.81 9.07 -24.01
CA PRO A 112 -1.83 10.13 -23.99
C PRO A 112 -2.05 10.97 -25.25
N LYS A 113 -2.52 12.21 -25.07
CA LYS A 113 -2.44 13.22 -26.12
C LYS A 113 -0.99 13.67 -26.15
N PHE A 114 -0.12 12.83 -26.68
CA PHE A 114 1.18 13.31 -27.11
C PHE A 114 0.90 14.33 -28.21
N ASN A 115 1.23 15.59 -27.95
CA ASN A 115 1.38 16.61 -28.98
C ASN A 115 2.62 16.25 -29.81
N VAL A 116 2.55 15.13 -30.54
CA VAL A 116 3.39 14.97 -31.72
C VAL A 116 2.82 15.98 -32.72
N PRO A 117 3.64 16.87 -33.30
CA PRO A 117 3.18 17.76 -34.36
C PRO A 117 2.61 16.90 -35.48
N LYS A 118 1.29 16.73 -35.49
CA LYS A 118 0.62 16.09 -36.61
C LYS A 118 0.58 17.13 -37.70
N VAL A 119 1.22 16.84 -38.83
CA VAL A 119 0.92 17.53 -40.08
C VAL A 119 -0.53 17.17 -40.39
N VAL A 120 -1.45 18.06 -40.04
CA VAL A 120 -2.86 17.92 -40.36
C VAL A 120 -2.99 18.32 -41.82
N ASP A 121 -3.34 17.38 -42.69
CA ASP A 121 -3.67 17.71 -44.08
C ASP A 121 -4.92 18.60 -44.08
N PRO A 122 -4.85 19.84 -44.58
CA PRO A 122 -5.99 20.75 -44.59
C PRO A 122 -7.17 20.26 -45.44
N ASN A 123 -7.00 19.20 -46.24
CA ASN A 123 -8.07 18.58 -47.04
C ASN A 123 -8.69 17.33 -46.41
N GLU A 124 -8.26 16.89 -45.21
CA GLU A 124 -8.88 15.73 -44.56
C GLU A 124 -10.29 16.10 -44.04
N PRO A 125 -11.36 15.42 -44.45
CA PRO A 125 -12.70 15.70 -43.95
C PRO A 125 -12.77 15.43 -42.44
N PRO A 126 -13.52 16.24 -41.67
CA PRO A 126 -13.62 16.06 -40.23
C PRO A 126 -14.15 14.66 -39.92
N LYS A 127 -13.38 13.87 -39.17
CA LYS A 127 -13.80 12.54 -38.74
C LYS A 127 -15.08 12.65 -37.91
N LEU A 128 -16.13 11.97 -38.36
CA LEU A 128 -17.41 11.90 -37.66
C LEU A 128 -17.22 11.11 -36.36
N ILE A 129 -17.17 11.81 -35.22
CA ILE A 129 -17.05 11.16 -33.91
C ILE A 129 -18.45 10.81 -33.42
N LYS A 130 -18.86 9.55 -33.60
CA LYS A 130 -20.08 9.03 -32.98
C LYS A 130 -19.93 9.07 -31.45
N PRO A 131 -20.95 9.50 -30.69
CA PRO A 131 -20.86 9.53 -29.25
C PRO A 131 -20.69 8.11 -28.71
N ALA A 132 -19.91 7.97 -27.63
CA ALA A 132 -19.78 6.69 -26.94
C ALA A 132 -21.14 6.27 -26.36
N LEU A 133 -21.42 4.96 -26.35
CA LEU A 133 -22.66 4.42 -25.79
C LEU A 133 -22.88 4.87 -24.34
N THR A 134 -21.80 4.94 -23.54
CA THR A 134 -21.81 5.45 -22.16
C THR A 134 -22.29 6.90 -22.08
N THR A 135 -21.94 7.74 -23.05
CA THR A 135 -22.42 9.14 -23.12
C THR A 135 -23.91 9.20 -23.45
N VAL A 136 -24.38 8.38 -24.39
CA VAL A 136 -25.81 8.33 -24.76
C VAL A 136 -26.65 7.84 -23.58
N PHE A 137 -26.22 6.76 -22.93
CA PHE A 137 -26.88 6.19 -21.76
C PHE A 137 -26.94 7.18 -20.59
N ALA A 138 -25.82 7.82 -20.23
CA ALA A 138 -25.80 8.81 -19.15
C ALA A 138 -26.74 9.99 -19.42
N LYS A 139 -26.83 10.46 -20.67
CA LYS A 139 -27.75 11.54 -21.05
C LYS A 139 -29.22 11.11 -20.94
N ALA A 140 -29.54 9.87 -21.32
CA ALA A 140 -30.88 9.34 -21.16
C ALA A 140 -31.25 9.24 -19.68
N LEU A 141 -30.35 8.73 -18.83
CA LEU A 141 -30.59 8.57 -17.39
C LEU A 141 -30.83 9.92 -16.69
N VAL A 142 -30.03 10.94 -17.00
CA VAL A 142 -30.23 12.30 -16.46
C VAL A 142 -31.52 12.95 -16.96
N ARG A 143 -32.02 12.57 -18.14
CA ARG A 143 -33.27 13.11 -18.70
C ARG A 143 -34.52 12.53 -18.04
N GLU A 144 -34.45 11.30 -17.56
CA GLU A 144 -35.58 10.58 -16.94
C GLU A 144 -35.65 10.75 -15.40
N ALA A 145 -34.67 11.44 -14.79
CA ALA A 145 -34.60 11.73 -13.36
C ALA A 145 -35.22 13.09 -13.02
#